data_AF-A0A3P7I717-F1
#
_entry.id   AF-A0A3P7I717-F1
#
_cell.length_a   1.000
_cell.length_b   1.000
_cell.length_c   1.000
_cell.angle_alpha   90.00
_cell.angle_beta   90.00
_cell.angle_gamma   90.00
#
_symmetry.space_group_name_H-M   'P 1'
#
loop_
_entity.id
_entity.type
_entity.pdbx_description
1 polymer ?
#
loop_
_entity_poly.entity_id
_entity_poly.type
_entity_poly.pdbx_seq_one_letter_code
_entity_poly.pdbx_strand_id
1 'polypeptide(L)' 'MIVNRQLVSVFQQQTPATTTSLMRLKIPLTMDEVIGGIDAEITDVEEALLHQIGAKEVPFAGMDKSGRGVCLKY' A
#
# COMPACT_ATOMS: atom_id res chain seq x y z
N MET A 1 -17.10 32.01 10.61
CA MET A 1 -17.55 30.60 10.75
C MET A 1 -16.32 29.73 10.66
N ILE A 2 -15.83 29.20 11.79
CA ILE A 2 -14.63 28.35 11.83
C ILE A 2 -15.09 26.90 11.77
N VAL A 3 -14.75 26.22 10.68
CA VAL A 3 -15.10 24.81 10.43
C VAL A 3 -14.21 23.92 11.29
N ASN A 4 -14.78 23.29 12.31
CA ASN A 4 -14.14 22.24 13.09
C ASN A 4 -13.94 21.01 12.21
N ARG A 5 -12.74 20.84 11.62
CA ARG A 5 -12.32 19.56 11.04
C ARG A 5 -12.00 18.61 12.18
N GLN A 6 -12.91 17.69 12.49
CA GLN A 6 -12.65 16.56 13.38
C GLN A 6 -11.57 15.66 12.75
N LEU A 7 -10.38 15.66 13.36
CA LEU A 7 -9.36 14.66 13.11
C LEU A 7 -9.83 13.35 13.77
N VAL A 8 -10.08 12.33 12.96
CA VAL A 8 -10.41 10.99 13.43
C VAL A 8 -9.15 10.40 14.06
N SER A 9 -9.05 10.43 15.39
CA SER A 9 -8.00 9.74 16.12
C SER A 9 -8.34 8.25 16.16
N VAL A 10 -7.64 7.45 15.38
CA VAL A 10 -7.67 5.99 15.50
C VAL A 10 -6.95 5.63 16.81
N PHE A 11 -7.71 5.49 17.89
CA PHE A 11 -7.19 4.96 19.16
C PHE A 11 -6.86 3.49 18.95
N GLN A 12 -5.57 3.19 18.77
CA GLN A 12 -5.06 1.82 18.71
C GLN A 12 -5.17 1.20 20.11
N GLN A 13 -6.05 0.22 20.25
CA GLN A 13 -6.35 -0.49 21.49
C GLN A 13 -5.15 -1.40 21.84
N GLN A 14 -4.64 -1.25 23.06
CA GLN A 14 -3.41 -1.88 23.57
C GLN A 14 -3.55 -3.40 23.73
N THR A 15 -2.63 -4.19 23.18
CA THR A 15 -2.34 -5.57 23.58
C THR A 15 -1.04 -5.62 24.42
N PRO A 16 -0.92 -6.53 25.41
CA PRO A 16 0.11 -6.41 26.43
C PRO A 16 1.45 -7.06 26.03
N ALA A 17 2.50 -6.24 26.22
CA ALA A 17 3.84 -6.55 26.71
C ALA A 17 4.76 -7.49 25.90
N THR A 18 5.70 -6.87 25.18
CA THR A 18 7.12 -7.32 25.15
C THR A 18 8.03 -6.09 25.21
N THR A 19 9.09 -6.21 26.01
CA THR A 19 9.70 -5.17 26.83
C THR A 19 10.76 -4.34 26.08
N THR A 20 10.34 -3.35 25.28
CA THR A 20 11.18 -2.16 24.90
C THR A 20 10.36 -0.95 24.43
N SER A 21 9.03 -1.02 24.39
CA SER A 21 8.17 0.06 23.88
C SER A 21 7.48 0.77 25.03
N LEU A 22 8.02 1.89 25.56
CA LEU A 22 7.21 2.72 26.47
C LEU A 22 7.62 4.20 26.65
N MET A 23 8.39 4.82 25.73
CA MET A 23 8.49 6.29 25.66
C MET A 23 8.80 6.82 24.26
N ARG A 24 7.81 6.95 23.36
CA ARG A 24 7.78 7.82 22.14
C ARG A 24 6.56 7.40 21.30
N LEU A 25 5.56 8.20 20.93
CA LEU A 25 5.44 9.65 20.73
C LEU A 25 3.97 10.12 20.90
N LYS A 26 3.78 11.32 21.47
CA LYS A 26 2.55 12.14 21.36
C LYS A 26 2.52 12.94 20.04
N ILE A 27 3.39 12.59 19.08
CA ILE A 27 3.59 13.33 17.83
C ILE A 27 2.92 12.51 16.73
N PRO A 28 2.00 13.10 15.95
CA PRO A 28 1.44 12.42 14.79
C PRO A 28 2.57 12.09 13.83
N LEU A 29 2.65 10.83 13.42
CA LEU A 29 3.60 10.37 12.43
C LEU A 29 3.26 10.97 11.06
N THR A 30 4.29 11.20 10.26
CA THR A 30 4.12 11.56 8.85
C THR A 30 3.74 10.32 8.02
N MET A 31 3.14 10.53 6.84
CA MET A 31 2.79 9.41 5.97
C MET A 31 4.02 8.58 5.55
N ASP A 32 5.18 9.21 5.41
CA ASP A 32 6.44 8.53 5.12
C ASP A 32 6.90 7.63 6.26
N GLU A 33 6.64 8.01 7.51
CA GLU A 33 6.96 7.17 8.68
C GLU A 33 5.99 5.99 8.85
N VAL A 34 4.78 6.10 8.28
CA VAL A 34 3.75 5.05 8.34
C VAL A 34 3.82 4.11 7.13
N ILE A 35 4.11 4.64 5.95
CA ILE A 35 4.05 3.93 4.66
C ILE A 35 5.44 3.70 4.07
N GLY A 36 6.41 4.57 4.35
CA GLY A 36 7.71 4.58 3.69
C GLY A 36 8.66 3.43 4.05
N GLY A 37 8.27 2.57 4.99
CA GLY A 37 9.00 1.35 5.35
C GLY A 37 8.14 0.11 5.08
N ILE A 38 7.91 -0.22 3.81
CA ILE A 38 7.38 -1.54 3.46
C ILE A 38 8.54 -2.52 3.62
N ASP A 39 8.50 -3.33 4.70
CA ASP A 39 9.53 -4.33 5.00
C ASP A 39 9.49 -5.55 4.05
N ALA A 40 8.43 -5.68 3.24
CA ALA A 40 8.30 -6.74 2.27
C ALA A 40 9.23 -6.50 1.07
N GLU A 41 10.00 -7.53 0.69
CA GLU A 41 10.90 -7.49 -0.48
C GLU A 41 10.11 -7.30 -1.79
N ILE A 42 8.92 -7.92 -1.87
CA ILE A 42 7.96 -7.80 -2.97
C ILE A 42 6.57 -7.69 -2.36
N THR A 43 5.79 -6.73 -2.85
CA THR A 43 4.37 -6.61 -2.53
C THR A 43 3.53 -7.53 -3.41
N ASP A 44 2.36 -7.96 -2.92
CA ASP A 44 1.42 -8.79 -3.70
C ASP A 44 1.06 -8.16 -5.06
N VAL A 45 1.01 -6.82 -5.12
CA VAL A 45 0.75 -6.07 -6.36
C VAL A 45 1.90 -6.22 -7.34
N GLU A 46 3.14 -6.08 -6.88
CA GLU A 46 4.32 -6.27 -7.72
C GLU A 46 4.43 -7.71 -8.21
N GLU A 47 4.18 -8.70 -7.35
CA GLU A 47 4.17 -10.10 -7.74
C GLU A 47 3.11 -10.38 -8.82
N ALA A 48 1.90 -9.85 -8.64
CA ALA A 48 0.82 -10.01 -9.60
C ALA A 48 1.14 -9.37 -10.96
N LEU A 49 1.80 -8.22 -10.98
CA LEU A 49 2.22 -7.54 -12.21
C LEU A 49 3.34 -8.32 -12.93
N LEU A 50 4.35 -8.78 -12.20
CA LEU A 50 5.48 -9.55 -12.77
C LEU A 50 5.01 -10.86 -13.39
N HIS A 51 4.12 -11.58 -12.70
CA HIS A 51 3.64 -12.90 -13.16
C HIS A 51 2.39 -12.84 -14.04
N GLN A 52 1.85 -11.64 -14.29
CA GLN A 52 0.62 -11.38 -15.05
C GLN A 52 -0.60 -12.13 -14.47
N ILE A 53 -0.69 -12.16 -13.14
CA ILE A 53 -1.79 -12.80 -12.44
C ILE A 53 -3.08 -12.04 -12.75
N GLY A 54 -4.13 -12.78 -13.15
CA GLY A 54 -5.43 -12.20 -13.49
C GLY A 54 -5.51 -11.51 -14.86
N ALA A 55 -4.44 -11.53 -15.65
CA ALA A 55 -4.48 -11.05 -17.03
C ALA A 55 -5.47 -11.89 -17.87
N LYS A 56 -6.38 -11.22 -18.57
CA LYS A 56 -7.31 -11.83 -19.52
C LYS A 56 -6.94 -11.47 -20.95
N GLU A 57 -7.27 -12.36 -21.87
CA GLU A 57 -7.08 -12.12 -23.29
C GLU A 57 -7.89 -10.90 -23.76
N VAL A 58 -7.38 -10.25 -24.80
CA VAL A 58 -8.11 -9.15 -25.43
C VAL A 58 -9.37 -9.70 -26.10
N PRO A 59 -10.51 -9.01 -25.98
CA PRO A 59 -11.79 -9.54 -26.48
C PRO A 59 -11.84 -9.61 -28.00
N PHE A 60 -11.05 -8.79 -28.71
CA PHE A 60 -11.04 -8.69 -30.16
C PHE A 60 -9.61 -8.66 -30.71
N ALA A 61 -9.40 -9.32 -31.84
CA ALA A 61 -8.14 -9.29 -32.56
C ALA A 61 -7.88 -7.89 -33.15
N GLY A 62 -6.61 -7.47 -33.15
CA GLY A 62 -6.20 -6.17 -33.72
C GLY A 62 -6.49 -4.95 -32.84
N MET A 63 -7.01 -5.14 -31.61
CA MET A 63 -7.23 -4.04 -30.67
C MET A 63 -5.90 -3.40 -30.29
N ASP A 64 -5.84 -2.06 -30.32
CA ASP A 64 -4.67 -1.31 -29.85
C ASP A 64 -4.41 -1.61 -28.37
N LYS A 65 -3.12 -1.74 -28.04
CA LYS A 65 -2.62 -2.10 -26.71
C LYS A 65 -1.78 -0.98 -26.10
N SER A 66 -1.85 0.23 -26.65
CA SER A 66 -1.18 1.40 -26.10
C SER A 66 -1.53 1.61 -24.61
N GLY A 67 -0.51 1.96 -23.80
CA GLY A 67 -0.64 2.10 -22.36
C GLY A 67 -0.69 0.80 -21.56
N ARG A 68 -0.66 -0.39 -22.19
CA ARG A 68 -0.48 -1.66 -21.46
C ARG A 68 0.99 -1.91 -21.13
N GLY A 69 1.23 -2.57 -20.01
CA GLY A 69 2.56 -3.04 -19.62
C GLY A 69 3.12 -4.04 -20.65
N VAL A 70 4.43 -3.95 -20.89
CA VAL A 70 5.14 -4.89 -21.78
C VAL A 70 5.24 -6.25 -21.10
N CYS A 71 4.84 -7.31 -21.81
CA CYS A 71 4.94 -8.68 -21.31
C CYS A 71 6.41 -9.11 -21.20
N LEU A 72 6.82 -9.57 -20.02
CA LEU A 72 8.18 -10.09 -19.76
C LEU A 72 8.29 -11.61 -19.90
N LYS A 73 7.19 -12.31 -20.20
CA LYS A 73 7.22 -13.75 -20.52
C LYS A 73 7.74 -13.92 -21.94
N TYR A 74 8.87 -14.63 -22.08
CA TYR A 74 9.46 -15.06 -23.35
C TYR A 74 9.18 -16.56 -23.54
#